data_AF-A0A2A8ZQP9-F1
#
_entry.id   AF-A0A2A8ZQP9-F1
#
_cell.length_a   1.000
_cell.length_b   1.000
_cell.length_c   1.000
_cell.angle_alpha   90.00
_cell.angle_beta   90.00
_cell.angle_gamma   90.00
#
_symmetry.space_group_name_H-M   'P 1'
#
loop_
_entity.id
_entity.type
_entity.pdbx_description
1 polymer ?
#
loop_
_entity_poly.entity_id
_entity_poly.type
_entity_poly.pdbx_seq_one_letter_code
_entity_poly.pdbx_strand_id
1 'polypeptide(L)'
;MNQLSRHVNEKEIRPFVIEELQEYRVLKVKFQNIQERTELGAELLFPELRKSTDDEIRYRQLKRAFEEALDEDEQRVLHAKYMSGKEVNNDYLAIMLGMKEGKFYRKRKSGIINFARALNMI
;
A
#
# COMPACT_ATOMS: atom_id res chain seq x y z
N MET A 1 27.92 3.61 -20.53
CA MET A 1 27.36 4.64 -19.64
C MET A 1 27.20 4.03 -18.26
N ASN A 2 28.05 4.41 -17.31
CA ASN A 2 27.98 3.92 -15.92
C ASN A 2 26.75 4.55 -15.25
N GLN A 3 25.64 3.81 -15.20
CA GLN A 3 24.60 4.10 -14.21
C GLN A 3 25.17 3.73 -12.84
N LEU A 4 25.73 4.72 -12.16
CA LEU A 4 25.88 4.66 -10.71
C LEU A 4 24.49 4.33 -10.15
N SER A 5 24.34 3.10 -9.65
CA SER A 5 23.26 2.71 -8.75
C SER A 5 23.24 3.72 -7.61
N ARG A 6 22.47 4.81 -7.75
CA ARG A 6 22.11 5.65 -6.61
C ARG A 6 21.43 4.70 -5.65
N HIS A 7 22.09 4.44 -4.53
CA HIS A 7 21.46 3.70 -3.44
C HIS A 7 20.24 4.52 -3.03
N VAL A 8 19.05 4.13 -3.50
CA VAL A 8 17.82 4.85 -3.19
C VAL A 8 17.68 4.82 -1.68
N ASN A 9 17.73 6.01 -1.08
CA ASN A 9 17.54 6.17 0.33
C ASN A 9 16.07 5.92 0.63
N GLU A 10 15.77 4.79 1.27
CA GLU A 10 14.39 4.41 1.61
C GLU A 10 13.65 5.52 2.37
N LYS A 11 14.35 6.36 3.15
CA LYS A 11 13.74 7.50 3.85
C LYS A 11 13.18 8.57 2.91
N GLU A 12 13.74 8.73 1.71
CA GLU A 12 13.30 9.73 0.72
C GLU A 12 12.01 9.28 0.03
N ILE A 13 11.88 7.99 -0.28
CA ILE A 13 10.70 7.46 -0.97
C ILE A 13 9.56 7.05 -0.02
N ARG A 14 9.90 6.78 1.25
CA ARG A 14 8.95 6.38 2.29
C ARG A 14 7.67 7.22 2.35
N PRO A 15 7.70 8.57 2.45
CA PRO A 15 6.47 9.35 2.58
C PRO A 15 5.51 9.13 1.41
N PHE A 16 6.02 9.09 0.17
CA PHE A 16 5.22 8.83 -1.02
C PHE A 16 4.61 7.43 -1.00
N VAL A 17 5.38 6.40 -0.59
CA VAL A 17 4.85 5.04 -0.46
C VAL A 17 3.76 4.96 0.60
N ILE A 18 3.89 5.69 1.71
CA ILE A 18 2.86 5.72 2.77
C ILE A 18 1.55 6.30 2.22
N GLU A 19 1.62 7.39 1.46
CA GLU A 19 0.45 7.99 0.82
C GLU A 19 -0.25 7.00 -0.13
N GLU A 20 0.51 6.31 -0.99
CA GLU A 20 -0.04 5.32 -1.92
C GLU A 20 -0.65 4.10 -1.21
N LEU A 21 -0.06 3.64 -0.09
CA LEU A 21 -0.64 2.55 0.73
C LEU A 21 -1.96 2.98 1.40
N GLN A 22 -2.05 4.23 1.84
CA GLN A 22 -3.27 4.79 2.42
C GLN A 22 -4.37 4.96 1.36
N GLU A 23 -4.00 5.41 0.16
CA GLU A 23 -4.89 5.51 -0.99
C GLU A 23 -5.39 4.12 -1.42
N TYR A 24 -4.50 3.12 -1.48
CA TYR A 24 -4.89 1.74 -1.80
C TYR A 24 -5.98 1.21 -0.86
N ARG A 25 -5.90 1.52 0.45
CA ARG A 25 -6.95 1.16 1.43
C ARG A 25 -8.29 1.78 1.08
N VAL A 26 -8.31 3.06 0.69
CA VAL A 26 -9.55 3.78 0.32
C VAL A 26 -10.13 3.21 -0.97
N LEU A 27 -9.28 3.05 -1.99
CA LEU A 27 -9.69 2.51 -3.29
C LEU A 27 -10.21 1.07 -3.17
N LYS A 28 -9.61 0.24 -2.32
CA LYS A 28 -10.09 -1.12 -2.08
C LYS A 28 -11.54 -1.14 -1.61
N VAL A 29 -11.91 -0.30 -0.66
CA VAL A 29 -13.30 -0.17 -0.19
C VAL A 29 -14.20 0.41 -1.28
N LYS A 30 -13.74 1.44 -2.01
CA LYS A 30 -14.49 2.02 -3.13
C LYS A 30 -14.88 0.96 -4.16
N PHE A 31 -13.93 0.13 -4.59
CA PHE A 31 -14.18 -0.90 -5.61
C PHE A 31 -15.01 -2.08 -5.08
N GLN A 32 -14.91 -2.41 -3.80
CA GLN A 32 -15.84 -3.35 -3.15
C GLN A 32 -17.28 -2.82 -3.18
N ASN A 33 -17.48 -1.55 -2.83
CA ASN A 33 -18.82 -0.92 -2.85
C ASN A 33 -19.39 -0.83 -4.28
N ILE A 34 -18.54 -0.55 -5.28
CA ILE A 34 -18.96 -0.55 -6.69
C ILE A 34 -19.39 -1.96 -7.12
N GLN A 35 -18.60 -2.98 -6.77
CA GLN A 35 -18.93 -4.37 -7.08
C GLN A 35 -20.27 -4.79 -6.45
N GLU A 36 -20.45 -4.54 -5.15
CA GLU A 36 -21.70 -4.86 -4.43
C GLU A 36 -22.92 -4.16 -5.08
N ARG A 37 -22.77 -2.89 -5.44
CA ARG A 37 -23.83 -2.13 -6.14
C ARG A 37 -24.18 -2.73 -7.49
N THR A 38 -23.18 -3.12 -8.28
CA THR A 38 -23.38 -3.77 -9.58
C THR A 38 -24.09 -5.11 -9.43
N GLU A 39 -23.68 -5.92 -8.45
CA GLU A 39 -24.29 -7.23 -8.17
C GLU A 39 -25.76 -7.11 -7.73
N LEU A 40 -26.10 -6.06 -6.98
CA LEU A 40 -27.47 -5.82 -6.48
C LEU A 40 -28.33 -4.96 -7.41
N GLY A 41 -27.79 -4.48 -8.54
CA GLY A 41 -28.50 -3.55 -9.45
C GLY A 41 -28.83 -2.20 -8.81
N ALA A 42 -28.07 -1.79 -7.79
CA ALA A 42 -28.29 -0.55 -7.04
C ALA A 42 -27.62 0.65 -7.72
N GLU A 43 -28.42 1.51 -8.33
CA GLU A 43 -27.95 2.77 -8.90
C GLU A 43 -27.75 3.85 -7.83
N LEU A 44 -26.70 4.67 -8.02
CA LEU A 44 -26.31 5.87 -7.26
C LEU A 44 -26.81 5.98 -5.80
N LEU A 45 -26.18 5.25 -4.87
CA LEU A 45 -26.51 5.29 -3.44
C LEU A 45 -26.07 6.58 -2.71
N PHE A 46 -25.08 7.30 -3.25
CA PHE A 46 -24.51 8.50 -2.65
C PHE A 46 -24.24 9.55 -3.74
N PRO A 47 -24.23 10.86 -3.40
CA PRO A 47 -23.91 11.91 -4.36
C PRO A 47 -22.49 11.77 -4.95
N GLU A 48 -22.38 11.88 -6.27
CA GLU A 48 -21.09 11.90 -7.00
C GLU A 48 -20.73 13.34 -7.39
N LEU A 49 -19.78 13.94 -6.66
CA LEU A 49 -19.31 15.30 -6.97
C LEU A 49 -18.22 15.33 -8.05
N ARG A 50 -17.50 14.22 -8.24
CA ARG A 50 -16.45 14.04 -9.26
C ARG A 50 -16.44 12.60 -9.75
N LYS A 51 -16.35 12.42 -11.06
CA LYS A 51 -16.00 11.13 -11.66
C LYS A 51 -14.48 11.08 -11.82
N SER A 52 -13.80 10.24 -11.03
CA SER A 52 -12.40 9.93 -11.25
C SER A 52 -12.30 8.73 -12.18
N THR A 53 -11.82 8.95 -13.40
CA THR A 53 -11.57 7.91 -14.40
C THR A 53 -10.33 7.07 -14.09
N ASP A 54 -9.42 7.61 -13.28
CA ASP A 54 -8.08 7.04 -13.10
C ASP A 54 -8.01 6.11 -11.90
N ASP A 55 -8.99 6.19 -10.99
CA ASP A 55 -9.03 5.40 -9.75
C ASP A 55 -9.00 3.89 -10.02
N GLU A 56 -9.60 3.44 -11.11
CA GLU A 56 -9.60 2.01 -11.46
C GLU A 56 -8.22 1.51 -11.85
N ILE A 57 -7.51 2.28 -12.68
CA ILE A 57 -6.16 1.93 -13.09
C ILE A 57 -5.22 1.99 -11.87
N ARG A 58 -5.33 3.05 -11.06
CA ARG A 58 -4.57 3.19 -9.80
C ARG A 58 -4.82 2.01 -8.86
N TYR A 59 -6.08 1.68 -8.60
CA TYR A 59 -6.44 0.55 -7.74
C TYR A 59 -5.84 -0.76 -8.23
N ARG A 60 -5.97 -1.06 -9.53
CA ARG A 60 -5.42 -2.28 -10.13
C ARG A 60 -3.89 -2.34 -9.99
N GLN A 61 -3.19 -1.22 -10.19
CA GLN A 61 -1.73 -1.16 -10.04
C GLN A 61 -1.30 -1.30 -8.58
N LEU A 62 -1.94 -0.57 -7.67
CA LEU A 62 -1.68 -0.64 -6.23
C LEU A 62 -1.96 -2.03 -5.68
N LYS A 63 -3.07 -2.66 -6.09
CA LYS A 63 -3.43 -4.02 -5.69
C LYS A 63 -2.36 -5.02 -6.10
N ARG A 64 -1.90 -5.00 -7.36
CA ARG A 64 -0.84 -5.91 -7.83
C ARG A 64 0.49 -5.62 -7.14
N ALA A 65 0.87 -4.34 -7.00
CA ALA A 65 2.08 -3.96 -6.31
C ALA A 65 2.08 -4.43 -4.85
N PHE A 66 0.93 -4.40 -4.17
CA PHE A 66 0.81 -4.84 -2.78
C PHE A 66 0.74 -6.36 -2.65
N GLU A 67 -0.12 -7.02 -3.43
CA GLU A 67 -0.45 -8.44 -3.26
C GLU A 67 0.51 -9.39 -3.98
N GLU A 68 1.13 -8.96 -5.08
CA GLU A 68 1.96 -9.82 -5.94
C GLU A 68 3.46 -9.50 -5.84
N ALA A 69 3.84 -8.23 -5.60
CA ALA A 69 5.26 -7.85 -5.56
C ALA A 69 5.88 -7.94 -4.15
N LEU A 70 5.07 -7.96 -3.09
CA LEU A 70 5.53 -8.02 -1.70
C LEU A 70 5.37 -9.43 -1.14
N ASP A 71 6.33 -9.86 -0.32
CA ASP A 71 6.16 -11.11 0.43
C ASP A 71 5.21 -10.96 1.64
N GLU A 72 4.77 -12.09 2.21
CA GLU A 72 3.77 -12.09 3.28
C GLU A 72 4.19 -11.25 4.50
N ASP A 73 5.47 -11.31 4.90
CA ASP A 73 5.96 -10.52 6.03
C ASP A 73 5.94 -9.02 5.69
N GLU A 74 6.34 -8.64 4.47
CA GLU A 74 6.30 -7.26 4.00
C GLU A 74 4.86 -6.73 4.00
N GLN A 75 3.92 -7.49 3.44
CA GLN A 75 2.50 -7.14 3.43
C GLN A 75 1.97 -6.92 4.85
N ARG A 76 2.25 -7.85 5.77
CA ARG A 76 1.81 -7.76 7.18
C ARG A 76 2.38 -6.52 7.88
N VAL A 77 3.67 -6.25 7.68
CA VAL A 77 4.35 -5.08 8.28
C VAL A 77 3.80 -3.77 7.73
N LEU A 78 3.67 -3.63 6.41
CA LEU A 78 3.17 -2.40 5.79
C LEU A 78 1.70 -2.16 6.12
N HIS A 79 0.88 -3.21 6.07
CA HIS A 79 -0.53 -3.13 6.45
C HIS A 79 -0.68 -2.65 7.90
N ALA A 80 0.00 -3.30 8.84
CA ALA A 80 -0.10 -2.97 10.26
C ALA A 80 0.41 -1.56 10.55
N LYS A 81 1.49 -1.13 9.89
CA LYS A 81 2.14 0.17 10.16
C LYS A 81 1.46 1.35 9.48
N TYR A 82 0.97 1.20 8.25
CA TYR A 82 0.58 2.32 7.41
C TYR A 82 -0.89 2.30 6.98
N MET A 83 -1.56 1.14 7.01
CA MET A 83 -2.95 1.00 6.57
C MET A 83 -3.95 0.81 7.73
N SER A 84 -3.49 0.51 8.95
CA SER A 84 -4.38 0.25 10.09
C SER A 84 -5.09 1.49 10.64
N GLY A 85 -4.69 2.71 10.24
CA GLY A 85 -5.22 3.97 10.74
C GLY A 85 -4.84 4.29 12.20
N LYS A 86 -4.05 3.43 12.84
CA LYS A 86 -3.53 3.63 14.20
C LYS A 86 -2.04 3.87 14.15
N GLU A 87 -1.58 4.93 14.80
CA GLU A 87 -0.16 5.13 14.99
C GLU A 87 0.32 4.27 16.17
N VAL A 88 0.98 3.16 15.85
CA VAL A 88 1.48 2.20 16.83
C VAL A 88 3.00 2.15 16.74
N ASN A 89 3.67 2.06 17.90
CA ASN A 89 5.12 2.00 17.95
C ASN A 89 5.64 0.72 17.23
N ASN A 90 6.90 0.74 16.78
CA ASN A 90 7.45 -0.37 16.01
C ASN A 90 7.61 -1.64 16.86
N ASP A 91 7.99 -1.51 18.13
CA ASP A 91 8.31 -2.64 19.00
C ASP A 91 7.06 -3.46 19.33
N TYR A 92 5.98 -2.78 19.66
CA TYR A 92 4.66 -3.35 19.84
C TYR A 92 4.16 -3.99 18.56
N LEU A 93 4.33 -3.34 17.39
CA LEU A 93 3.96 -3.96 16.12
C LEU A 93 4.77 -5.23 15.82
N ALA A 94 6.07 -5.23 16.13
CA ALA A 94 6.91 -6.42 15.99
C ALA A 94 6.41 -7.55 16.89
N ILE A 95 6.08 -7.26 18.15
CA ILE A 95 5.49 -8.21 19.11
C ILE A 95 4.14 -8.74 18.60
N MET A 96 3.23 -7.86 18.20
CA MET A 96 1.89 -8.22 17.69
C MET A 96 1.96 -9.10 16.44
N LEU A 97 2.96 -8.88 15.59
CA LEU A 97 3.18 -9.67 14.39
C LEU A 97 3.95 -10.98 14.66
N GLY A 98 4.39 -11.23 15.89
CA GLY A 98 5.21 -12.39 16.24
C GLY A 98 6.60 -12.35 15.60
N MET A 99 7.14 -11.16 15.35
CA MET A 99 8.40 -10.95 14.63
C MET A 99 9.50 -10.44 15.55
N LYS A 100 10.73 -10.88 15.31
CA LYS A 100 11.92 -10.23 15.90
C LYS A 100 12.02 -8.80 15.36
N GLU A 101 12.38 -7.85 16.23
CA GLU A 101 12.51 -6.43 15.90
C GLU A 101 13.39 -6.18 14.65
N GLY A 102 14.56 -6.81 14.57
CA GLY A 102 15.44 -6.71 13.41
C GLY A 102 14.80 -7.22 12.10
N LYS A 103 13.94 -8.25 12.17
CA LYS A 103 13.16 -8.75 11.01
C LYS A 103 12.12 -7.72 10.60
N PHE A 104 11.39 -7.15 11.56
CA PHE A 104 10.39 -6.10 11.33
C PHE A 104 11.00 -4.91 10.58
N TYR A 105 12.13 -4.36 11.05
CA TYR A 105 12.78 -3.23 10.39
C TYR A 105 13.25 -3.55 8.97
N ARG A 106 13.82 -4.75 8.75
CA ARG A 106 14.26 -5.18 7.42
C ARG A 106 13.08 -5.29 6.46
N LYS A 107 12.00 -5.95 6.89
CA LYS A 107 10.78 -6.14 6.07
C LYS A 107 10.04 -4.85 5.79
N ARG A 108 10.01 -3.92 6.75
CA ARG A 108 9.49 -2.56 6.49
C ARG A 108 10.29 -1.87 5.40
N LYS A 109 11.62 -1.89 5.51
CA LYS A 109 12.52 -1.24 4.54
C LYS A 109 12.40 -1.87 3.15
N SER A 110 12.47 -3.21 3.06
CA SER A 110 12.37 -3.91 1.78
C SER A 110 10.99 -3.76 1.16
N GLY A 111 9.92 -3.85 1.96
CA GLY A 111 8.56 -3.64 1.49
C GLY A 111 8.35 -2.26 0.86
N ILE A 112 8.86 -1.19 1.50
CA ILE A 112 8.79 0.17 0.93
C ILE A 112 9.50 0.25 -0.43
N ILE A 113 10.71 -0.31 -0.52
CA ILE A 113 11.50 -0.28 -1.75
C ILE A 113 10.85 -1.12 -2.87
N ASN A 114 10.37 -2.33 -2.55
CA ASN A 114 9.75 -3.22 -3.51
C ASN A 114 8.44 -2.65 -4.03
N PHE A 115 7.63 -2.06 -3.15
CA PHE A 115 6.39 -1.38 -3.55
C PHE A 115 6.66 -0.19 -4.46
N ALA A 116 7.63 0.66 -4.10
CA ALA A 116 8.04 1.80 -4.92
C ALA A 116 8.55 1.36 -6.31
N ARG A 117 9.35 0.29 -6.38
CA ARG A 117 9.82 -0.29 -7.65
C ARG A 117 8.67 -0.84 -8.49
N ALA A 118 7.72 -1.56 -7.88
CA ALA A 118 6.58 -2.13 -8.59
C ALA A 118 5.69 -1.05 -9.21
N LEU A 119 5.62 0.13 -8.59
CA LEU A 119 4.91 1.30 -9.10
C LEU A 119 5.79 2.22 -9.96
N ASN A 120 7.03 1.82 -10.26
CA ASN A 120 7.98 2.59 -11.07
C ASN A 120 8.23 4.02 -10.51
N MET A 121 8.29 4.15 -9.18
CA MET A 121 8.63 5.41 -8.50
C MET A 121 10.14 5.62 -8.38
N ILE A 122 10.93 4.53 -8.50
CA ILE A 122 12.39 4.47 -8.37
C ILE A 122 13.00 3.42 -9.29
#